data_AF-W7NH05-F1
#
_entry.id   AF-W7NH05-F1
#
_cell.length_a   1.000
_cell.length_b   1.000
_cell.length_c   1.000
_cell.angle_alpha   90.00
_cell.angle_beta   90.00
_cell.angle_gamma   90.00
#
_symmetry.space_group_name_H-M   'P 1'
#
loop_
_entity.id
_entity.type
_entity.pdbx_description
1 polymer ?
#
loop_
_entity_poly.entity_id
_entity_poly.type
_entity_poly.pdbx_seq_one_letter_code
_entity_poly.pdbx_strand_id
1 'polypeptide(L)'
;MSQSTVLALKIMACDSVATVLEDVHQGDTITVKDKAGHTETVTANASIPFGHKIAVAALANGAEVLKYGESLGVATENILVGDYVHTHNLASQYGRGDLNHGVEVTHARTSRYQEAVK
;
A
#
# COMPACT_ATOMS: atom_id res chain seq x y z
N MET A 1 24.96 -10.20 12.53
CA MET A 1 23.51 -10.47 12.39
C MET A 1 23.20 -10.42 10.91
N SER A 2 22.82 -11.56 10.31
CA SER A 2 22.44 -11.60 8.89
C SER A 2 21.11 -10.85 8.76
N GLN A 3 21.11 -9.69 8.12
CA GLN A 3 19.88 -9.04 7.67
C GLN A 3 19.26 -9.98 6.62
N SER A 4 18.19 -10.69 6.98
CA SER A 4 17.43 -11.46 6.01
C SER A 4 16.72 -10.47 5.10
N THR A 5 17.03 -10.52 3.81
CA THR A 5 16.38 -9.64 2.84
C THR A 5 15.04 -10.25 2.46
N VAL A 6 13.95 -9.56 2.82
CA VAL A 6 12.60 -9.99 2.47
C VAL A 6 12.17 -9.36 1.14
N LEU A 7 11.42 -10.08 0.29
CA LEU A 7 10.91 -9.55 -0.98
C LEU A 7 9.48 -9.00 -0.87
N ALA A 8 9.23 -7.85 -1.50
CA ALA A 8 7.88 -7.31 -1.71
C ALA A 8 7.65 -6.80 -3.13
N LEU A 9 6.38 -6.75 -3.57
CA LEU A 9 5.98 -6.30 -4.91
C LEU A 9 5.12 -5.03 -4.87
N LYS A 10 5.59 -3.99 -5.56
CA LYS A 10 4.84 -2.77 -5.89
C LYS A 10 4.42 -2.85 -7.35
N ILE A 11 3.12 -2.76 -7.64
CA ILE A 11 2.61 -3.11 -8.96
C ILE A 11 2.55 -1.91 -9.90
N MET A 12 2.14 -0.77 -9.38
CA MET A 12 2.06 0.50 -10.11
C MET A 12 2.94 1.55 -9.43
N ALA A 13 3.46 2.50 -10.22
CA ALA A 13 4.28 3.59 -9.68
C ALA A 13 3.52 4.42 -8.63
N CYS A 14 2.20 4.59 -8.82
CA CYS A 14 1.31 5.30 -7.92
C CYS A 14 0.85 4.50 -6.69
N ASP A 15 1.22 3.21 -6.56
CA ASP A 15 0.86 2.44 -5.38
C ASP A 15 1.57 3.01 -4.15
N SER A 16 0.84 3.17 -3.05
CA SER A 16 1.40 3.60 -1.76
C SER A 16 1.78 2.43 -0.85
N VAL A 17 1.48 1.20 -1.28
CA VAL A 17 1.75 -0.04 -0.56
C VAL A 17 2.31 -1.13 -1.49
N ALA A 18 3.09 -2.05 -0.94
CA ALA A 18 3.59 -3.26 -1.60
C ALA A 18 3.07 -4.53 -0.90
N THR A 19 3.02 -5.66 -1.62
CA THR A 19 2.70 -6.98 -1.03
C THR A 19 3.98 -7.68 -0.59
N VAL A 20 4.08 -8.12 0.65
CA VAL A 20 5.23 -8.94 1.12
C VAL A 20 5.07 -10.39 0.64
N LEU A 21 6.16 -11.03 0.22
CA LEU A 21 6.17 -12.38 -0.35
C LEU A 21 6.71 -13.45 0.59
N GLU A 22 6.94 -13.10 1.85
CA GLU A 22 7.21 -14.00 2.97
C GLU A 22 6.80 -13.31 4.29
N ASP A 23 6.90 -14.03 5.40
CA ASP A 23 6.70 -13.43 6.71
C ASP A 23 7.85 -12.47 7.04
N VAL A 24 7.47 -11.27 7.45
CA VAL A 24 8.38 -10.18 7.83
C VAL A 24 8.41 -10.07 9.34
N HIS A 25 9.60 -9.91 9.90
CA HIS A 25 9.81 -9.50 11.28
C HIS A 25 10.07 -8.01 11.37
N GLN A 26 9.71 -7.41 12.51
CA GLN A 26 10.09 -6.03 12.79
C GLN A 26 11.61 -5.84 12.66
N GLY A 27 12.01 -4.79 11.95
CA GLY A 27 13.41 -4.45 11.67
C GLY A 27 14.00 -5.14 10.44
N ASP A 28 13.27 -6.06 9.80
CA ASP A 28 13.72 -6.68 8.55
C ASP A 28 13.88 -5.63 7.44
N THR A 29 14.89 -5.85 6.61
CA THR A 29 15.11 -5.07 5.39
C THR A 29 14.35 -5.70 4.24
N ILE A 30 13.33 -5.00 3.74
CA ILE A 30 12.52 -5.43 2.60
C ILE A 30 13.05 -4.80 1.32
N THR A 31 13.33 -5.64 0.32
CA THR A 31 13.51 -5.21 -1.06
C THR A 31 12.16 -5.17 -1.75
N VAL A 32 11.69 -3.96 -2.07
CA VAL A 32 10.48 -3.74 -2.86
C VAL A 32 10.86 -3.71 -4.33
N LYS A 33 10.24 -4.55 -5.16
CA LYS A 33 10.45 -4.57 -6.62
C LYS A 33 9.21 -4.10 -7.36
N ASP A 34 9.43 -3.36 -8.44
CA ASP A 34 8.38 -3.03 -9.40
C ASP A 34 8.42 -3.93 -10.65
N LYS A 35 7.45 -3.76 -11.56
CA LYS A 35 7.38 -4.48 -12.83
C LYS A 35 8.50 -4.14 -13.82
N ALA A 36 9.09 -2.95 -13.71
CA ALA A 36 10.19 -2.50 -14.56
C ALA A 36 11.55 -3.07 -14.08
N GLY A 37 11.57 -3.71 -12.92
CA GLY A 37 12.77 -4.27 -12.32
C GLY A 37 13.51 -3.29 -11.41
N HIS A 38 12.95 -2.10 -11.14
CA HIS A 38 13.51 -1.20 -10.15
C HIS A 38 13.32 -1.77 -8.74
N THR A 39 14.29 -1.47 -7.88
CA THR A 39 14.28 -1.93 -6.50
C THR A 39 14.50 -0.77 -5.55
N GLU A 40 13.71 -0.72 -4.48
CA GLU A 40 13.92 0.17 -3.35
C GLU A 40 13.94 -0.64 -2.05
N THR A 41 14.49 -0.05 -0.98
CA THR A 41 14.64 -0.71 0.31
C THR A 41 13.78 -0.03 1.36
N VAL A 42 13.01 -0.83 2.10
CA VAL A 42 12.14 -0.39 3.20
C VAL A 42 12.43 -1.22 4.44
N THR A 43 12.58 -0.57 5.59
CA THR A 43 12.69 -1.27 6.88
C THR A 43 11.31 -1.48 7.46
N ALA A 44 11.00 -2.69 7.92
CA ALA A 44 9.70 -3.00 8.52
C ALA A 44 9.60 -2.45 9.96
N ASN A 45 8.53 -1.69 10.24
CA ASN A 45 8.30 -1.14 11.58
C ASN A 45 7.53 -2.10 12.50
N ALA A 46 6.98 -3.18 11.94
CA ALA A 46 6.27 -4.24 12.65
C ALA A 46 6.40 -5.56 11.88
N SER A 47 6.05 -6.68 12.53
CA SER A 47 5.95 -7.96 11.82
C SER A 47 4.73 -7.97 10.87
N ILE A 48 4.90 -8.53 9.68
CA ILE A 48 3.90 -8.53 8.60
C ILE A 48 3.73 -9.95 8.06
N PRO A 49 2.52 -10.54 8.10
CA PRO A 49 2.30 -11.87 7.54
C PRO A 49 2.51 -11.92 6.03
N PHE A 50 2.88 -13.08 5.50
CA PHE A 50 2.91 -13.35 4.06
C PHE A 50 1.64 -12.87 3.34
N GLY A 51 1.81 -12.18 2.20
CA GLY A 51 0.72 -11.69 1.36
C GLY A 51 0.07 -10.39 1.86
N HIS A 52 0.48 -9.86 3.01
CA HIS A 52 -0.04 -8.61 3.55
C HIS A 52 0.71 -7.40 3.00
N LYS A 53 0.26 -6.20 3.39
CA LYS A 53 0.72 -4.94 2.80
C LYS A 53 1.70 -4.23 3.72
N ILE A 54 2.80 -3.76 3.14
CA ILE A 54 3.71 -2.80 3.76
C ILE A 54 3.59 -1.44 3.06
N ALA A 55 3.63 -0.36 3.82
CA ALA A 55 3.65 1.00 3.28
C ALA A 55 5.00 1.32 2.61
N VAL A 56 4.95 1.83 1.38
CA VAL A 56 6.12 2.32 0.63
C VAL A 56 6.11 3.83 0.42
N ALA A 57 5.10 4.50 0.98
CA ALA A 57 4.98 5.94 1.07
C ALA A 57 4.37 6.32 2.42
N ALA A 58 4.73 7.48 2.96
CA ALA A 58 4.07 8.03 4.14
C ALA A 58 2.68 8.54 3.77
N LEU A 59 1.68 8.25 4.60
CA LEU A 59 0.28 8.58 4.41
C LEU A 59 -0.25 9.25 5.67
N ALA A 60 -0.82 10.43 5.54
CA ALA A 60 -1.52 11.07 6.65
C ALA A 60 -2.86 10.38 6.92
N ASN A 61 -3.41 10.54 8.12
CA ASN A 61 -4.79 10.16 8.41
C ASN A 61 -5.74 10.75 7.35
N GLY A 62 -6.63 9.92 6.81
CA GLY A 62 -7.58 10.26 5.76
C GLY A 62 -7.01 10.18 4.33
N ALA A 63 -5.71 9.95 4.15
CA ALA A 63 -5.11 9.81 2.83
C ALA A 63 -5.55 8.49 2.15
N GLU A 64 -5.70 8.53 0.82
CA GLU A 64 -5.98 7.34 0.02
C GLU A 64 -4.82 6.33 0.09
N VAL A 65 -5.16 5.07 0.30
CA VAL A 65 -4.21 3.96 0.20
C VAL A 65 -4.38 3.29 -1.15
N LEU A 66 -3.39 3.40 -2.03
CA LEU A 66 -3.48 2.96 -3.42
C LEU A 66 -2.76 1.63 -3.63
N LYS A 67 -3.43 0.70 -4.31
CA LYS A 67 -2.81 -0.53 -4.81
C LYS A 67 -3.42 -0.92 -6.16
N TYR A 68 -2.58 -1.38 -7.07
CA TYR A 68 -2.98 -1.65 -8.46
C TYR A 68 -3.52 -0.40 -9.18
N GLY A 69 -3.12 0.80 -8.73
CA GLY A 69 -3.64 2.08 -9.22
C GLY A 69 -5.05 2.44 -8.74
N GLU A 70 -5.64 1.66 -7.84
CA GLU A 70 -6.98 1.87 -7.29
C GLU A 70 -6.93 2.14 -5.78
N SER A 71 -7.88 2.94 -5.29
CA SER A 71 -8.01 3.21 -3.86
C SER A 71 -8.55 2.00 -3.12
N LEU A 72 -7.79 1.46 -2.17
CA LEU A 72 -8.26 0.43 -1.26
C LEU A 72 -9.16 0.99 -0.14
N GLY A 73 -9.18 2.31 0.02
CA GLY A 73 -9.79 3.01 1.15
C GLY A 73 -8.90 4.14 1.65
N VAL A 74 -9.15 4.59 2.87
CA VAL A 74 -8.39 5.68 3.52
C VAL A 74 -7.70 5.21 4.79
N ALA A 75 -6.53 5.77 5.05
CA ALA A 75 -5.82 5.56 6.30
C ALA A 75 -6.65 6.12 7.48
N THR A 76 -6.77 5.37 8.57
CA THR A 76 -7.51 5.83 9.77
C THR A 76 -6.61 6.50 10.80
N GLU A 77 -5.30 6.47 10.55
CA GLU A 77 -4.24 7.09 11.32
C GLU A 77 -3.08 7.45 10.37
N ASN A 78 -2.03 8.07 10.88
CA ASN A 78 -0.82 8.28 10.09
C ASN A 78 -0.11 6.93 9.88
N ILE A 79 0.26 6.63 8.64
CA ILE A 79 1.01 5.43 8.26
C ILE A 79 2.37 5.88 7.75
N LEU A 80 3.45 5.42 8.37
CA LEU A 80 4.82 5.69 7.98
C LEU A 80 5.29 4.66 6.94
N VAL A 81 6.33 5.01 6.17
CA VAL A 81 7.02 4.04 5.32
C VAL A 81 7.52 2.90 6.20
N GLY A 82 7.24 1.66 5.80
CA GLY A 82 7.59 0.47 6.57
C GLY A 82 6.49 -0.08 7.47
N ASP A 83 5.37 0.63 7.63
CA ASP A 83 4.27 0.18 8.48
C ASP A 83 3.45 -0.95 7.85
N TYR A 84 2.90 -1.80 8.71
CA TYR A 84 1.95 -2.83 8.35
C TYR A 84 0.59 -2.22 8.02
N VAL A 85 0.09 -2.37 6.79
CA VAL A 85 -1.20 -1.81 6.36
C VAL A 85 -2.27 -2.90 6.27
N HIS A 86 -3.27 -2.81 7.16
CA HIS A 86 -4.41 -3.73 7.20
C HIS A 86 -5.65 -3.06 7.78
N THR A 87 -6.70 -3.84 8.04
CA THR A 87 -8.01 -3.35 8.52
C THR A 87 -7.96 -2.56 9.84
N HIS A 88 -6.88 -2.64 10.62
CA HIS A 88 -6.72 -1.86 11.84
C HIS A 88 -6.36 -0.38 11.56
N ASN A 89 -5.71 -0.08 10.44
CA ASN A 89 -5.27 1.27 10.04
C ASN A 89 -5.77 1.69 8.64
N LEU A 90 -6.64 0.89 8.03
CA LEU A 90 -7.26 1.13 6.73
C LEU A 90 -8.77 0.92 6.81
N ALA A 91 -9.54 1.95 6.47
CA ALA A 91 -10.98 1.86 6.32
C ALA A 91 -11.35 1.77 4.82
N SER A 92 -11.98 0.66 4.43
CA SER A 92 -12.56 0.52 3.09
C SER A 92 -13.69 1.52 2.87
N GLN A 93 -13.65 2.21 1.73
CA GLN A 93 -14.76 3.07 1.28
C GLN A 93 -15.72 2.33 0.34
N TYR A 94 -15.39 1.10 -0.09
CA TYR A 94 -16.27 0.31 -0.93
C TYR A 94 -17.48 -0.22 -0.14
N GLY A 95 -18.67 -0.14 -0.73
CA GLY A 95 -19.89 -0.70 -0.15
C GLY A 95 -20.48 0.11 1.01
N ARG A 96 -19.97 1.31 1.28
CA ARG A 96 -20.41 2.22 2.35
C ARG A 96 -21.57 3.11 1.91
N GLY A 97 -22.69 2.49 1.54
CA GLY A 97 -23.91 3.21 1.13
C GLY A 97 -24.47 4.17 2.21
N ASP A 98 -24.00 4.03 3.46
CA ASP A 98 -24.27 4.89 4.61
C ASP A 98 -23.51 6.24 4.57
N LEU A 99 -22.42 6.34 3.80
CA LEU A 99 -21.63 7.58 3.69
C LEU A 99 -22.08 8.49 2.53
N ASN A 100 -22.95 7.99 1.63
CA ASN A 100 -23.36 8.69 0.42
C ASN A 100 -24.67 9.48 0.64
N HIS A 101 -24.60 10.56 1.41
CA HIS A 101 -25.58 11.63 1.33
C HIS A 101 -24.93 12.85 0.65
N GLY A 102 -24.91 12.83 -0.69
CA GLY A 102 -24.72 14.03 -1.51
C GLY A 102 -23.34 14.29 -2.14
N VAL A 103 -22.39 13.37 -2.12
CA VAL A 103 -21.10 13.55 -2.82
C VAL A 103 -21.05 12.70 -4.09
N GLU A 104 -20.84 13.36 -5.22
CA GLU A 104 -20.68 12.73 -6.53
C GLU A 104 -19.40 11.86 -6.52
N VAL A 105 -19.56 10.53 -6.52
CA VAL A 105 -18.43 9.60 -6.56
C VAL A 105 -17.87 9.60 -7.99
N THR A 106 -16.94 10.52 -8.27
CA THR A 106 -16.20 10.54 -9.54
C THR A 106 -15.35 9.27 -9.63
N HIS A 107 -15.84 8.29 -10.38
CA HIS A 107 -15.11 7.08 -10.67
C HIS A 107 -13.96 7.43 -11.65
N ALA A 108 -12.81 7.85 -11.12
CA ALA A 108 -11.58 8.04 -11.89
C ALA A 108 -10.92 6.71 -12.33
N ARG A 109 -11.72 5.65 -12.49
CA ARG A 109 -11.29 4.26 -12.76
C ARG A 109 -10.55 4.10 -14.09
N THR A 110 -10.64 5.07 -15.01
CA THR A 110 -10.10 4.91 -16.37
C THR A 110 -8.79 5.66 -16.59
N SER A 111 -8.52 6.76 -15.89
CA SER A 111 -7.35 7.60 -16.20
C SER A 111 -6.05 7.04 -15.64
N ARG A 112 -6.02 6.57 -14.38
CA ARG A 112 -4.77 6.22 -13.70
C ARG A 112 -4.09 4.96 -14.27
N TYR A 113 -4.87 3.97 -14.72
CA TYR A 113 -4.31 2.80 -15.40
C TYR A 113 -3.78 3.15 -16.80
N GLN A 114 -4.49 3.99 -17.57
CA GLN A 114 -4.07 4.37 -18.92
C GLN A 114 -2.82 5.26 -18.93
N GLU A 115 -2.61 6.09 -17.91
CA GLU A 115 -1.40 6.90 -17.77
C GLU A 115 -0.18 6.06 -17.38
N ALA A 116 -0.35 5.01 -16.58
CA ALA A 116 0.74 4.19 -16.06
C ALA A 116 1.23 3.08 -17.01
N VAL A 117 0.56 2.88 -18.16
CA VAL A 117 0.91 1.87 -19.18
C VAL A 117 1.56 2.51 -20.42
N LYS A 118 1.75 3.84 -20.44
CA LYS A 118 2.55 4.54 -21.45
C LYS A 118 4.03 4.54 -21.07
#